data_AF-A0A2D8BW88-F1
#
_entry.id   AF-A0A2D8BW88-F1
#
_cell.length_a   1.000
_cell.length_b   1.000
_cell.length_c   1.000
_cell.angle_alpha   90.00
_cell.angle_beta   90.00
_cell.angle_gamma   90.00
#
_symmetry.space_group_name_H-M   'P 1'
#
loop_
_entity.id
_entity.type
_entity.pdbx_description
1 polymer ?
#
loop_
_entity_poly.entity_id
_entity_poly.type
_entity_poly.pdbx_seq_one_letter_code
_entity_poly.pdbx_strand_id
1 'polypeptide(L)'
;MHSWVVWKLIFEEPPYQMLYISSNQKQTLVHMRDIDKMFTHPMLKKFKPARGWAIGNITLTNGNQILERSVGSQIRGLHPQEIIIDDPLKEFSMTGIQKVTDWFYGDMIPTLHH
;
A
#
# COMPACT_ATOMS: atom_id res chain seq x y z
N MET A 1 1.64 -2.13 -13.79
CA MET A 1 1.26 -2.79 -12.52
C MET A 1 0.34 -1.88 -11.69
N HIS A 2 0.66 -0.59 -11.50
CA HIS A 2 -0.15 0.36 -10.72
C HIS A 2 -1.57 0.61 -11.24
N SER A 3 -1.83 0.34 -12.51
CA SER A 3 -3.18 0.40 -13.08
C SER A 3 -4.15 -0.60 -12.44
N TRP A 4 -3.66 -1.78 -12.04
CA TRP A 4 -4.48 -2.77 -11.35
C TRP A 4 -4.82 -2.32 -9.93
N VAL A 5 -3.90 -1.65 -9.23
CA VAL A 5 -4.16 -1.02 -7.93
C VAL A 5 -5.30 -0.01 -8.03
N VAL A 6 -5.22 0.89 -9.01
CA VAL A 6 -6.26 1.90 -9.25
C VAL A 6 -7.59 1.24 -9.62
N TRP A 7 -7.56 0.18 -10.43
CA TRP A 7 -8.76 -0.59 -10.78
C TRP A 7 -9.42 -1.19 -9.53
N LYS A 8 -8.66 -1.89 -8.67
CA LYS A 8 -9.18 -2.45 -7.40
C LYS A 8 -9.77 -1.37 -6.51
N LEU A 9 -9.04 -0.26 -6.29
CA LEU A 9 -9.53 0.85 -5.46
C LEU A 9 -10.85 1.45 -5.97
N ILE A 10 -11.08 1.46 -7.28
CA ILE A 10 -12.30 2.01 -7.88
C ILE A 10 -13.48 1.03 -7.80
N PHE A 11 -13.23 -0.26 -8.04
CA PHE A 11 -14.30 -1.24 -8.31
C PHE A 11 -14.58 -2.22 -7.16
N GLU A 12 -13.73 -2.29 -6.13
CA GLU A 12 -14.02 -3.09 -4.94
C GLU A 12 -15.06 -2.42 -4.03
N GLU A 13 -15.83 -3.24 -3.32
CA GLU A 13 -16.85 -2.77 -2.38
C GLU A 13 -16.20 -2.11 -1.16
N PRO A 14 -16.65 -0.91 -0.75
CA PRO A 14 -16.15 -0.27 0.45
C PRO A 14 -16.68 -0.95 1.74
N PRO A 15 -15.88 -1.00 2.82
CA PRO A 15 -14.52 -0.47 2.93
C PRO A 15 -13.47 -1.44 2.39
N TYR A 16 -12.70 -1.02 1.38
CA TYR A 16 -11.54 -1.76 0.87
C TYR A 16 -10.25 -0.96 1.09
N GLN A 17 -9.31 -1.55 1.82
CA GLN A 17 -8.01 -1.01 2.20
C GLN A 17 -6.89 -1.89 1.62
N MET A 18 -5.95 -1.24 0.94
CA MET A 18 -4.72 -1.83 0.44
C MET A 18 -3.50 -1.27 1.19
N LEU A 19 -2.53 -2.12 1.50
CA LEU A 19 -1.19 -1.68 1.89
C LEU A 19 -0.22 -1.89 0.73
N TYR A 20 0.56 -0.86 0.42
CA TYR A 20 1.67 -0.96 -0.52
C TYR A 20 2.98 -0.90 0.26
N ILE A 21 3.76 -1.97 0.20
CA ILE A 21 5.00 -2.14 0.96
C ILE A 21 6.16 -2.29 0.00
N SER A 22 7.26 -1.57 0.22
CA SER A 22 8.53 -1.82 -0.46
C SER A 22 9.69 -1.88 0.55
N SER A 23 10.89 -2.20 0.06
CA SER A 23 12.14 -2.26 0.84
C SER A 23 12.37 -1.05 1.76
N ASN A 24 11.99 0.16 1.33
CA ASN A 24 12.07 1.38 2.14
C ASN A 24 11.00 2.40 1.71
N GLN A 25 10.71 3.35 2.60
CA GLN A 25 9.68 4.37 2.40
C GLN A 25 9.88 5.19 1.11
N LYS A 26 11.14 5.50 0.75
CA LYS A 26 11.43 6.28 -0.46
C LYS A 26 10.98 5.53 -1.72
N GLN A 27 11.21 4.22 -1.79
CA GLN A 27 10.74 3.38 -2.90
C GLN A 27 9.22 3.28 -2.91
N THR A 28 8.59 3.02 -1.76
CA THR A 28 7.13 2.99 -1.66
C THR A 28 6.50 4.29 -2.17
N LEU A 29 7.04 5.44 -1.78
CA LEU A 29 6.55 6.75 -2.23
C LEU A 29 6.73 7.00 -3.74
N VAL A 30 7.68 6.35 -4.41
CA VAL A 30 7.77 6.42 -5.88
C VAL A 30 6.54 5.74 -6.49
N HIS A 31 6.23 4.52 -6.06
CA HIS A 31 5.03 3.80 -6.53
C HIS A 31 3.74 4.54 -6.21
N MET A 32 3.63 5.13 -5.02
CA MET A 32 2.46 5.91 -4.65
C MET A 32 2.29 7.18 -5.49
N ARG A 33 3.39 7.83 -5.91
CA ARG A 33 3.34 8.95 -6.86
C ARG A 33 2.86 8.50 -8.23
N ASP A 34 3.30 7.34 -8.70
CA ASP A 34 2.84 6.78 -9.97
C ASP A 34 1.34 6.47 -9.93
N ILE A 35 0.84 5.96 -8.80
CA ILE A 35 -0.59 5.76 -8.54
C ILE A 35 -1.34 7.10 -8.52
N ASP A 36 -0.88 8.10 -7.75
CA ASP A 36 -1.51 9.44 -7.69
C ASP A 36 -1.59 10.08 -9.08
N LYS A 37 -0.53 9.94 -9.90
CA LYS A 37 -0.47 10.48 -11.25
C LYS A 37 -1.60 9.92 -12.13
N MET A 38 -2.05 8.69 -11.93
CA MET A 38 -3.18 8.13 -12.69
C MET A 38 -4.49 8.90 -12.45
N PHE A 39 -4.70 9.42 -11.23
CA PHE A 39 -5.90 10.21 -10.89
C PHE A 39 -5.91 11.61 -11.53
N THR A 40 -4.87 11.99 -12.27
CA THR A 40 -4.90 13.18 -13.13
C THR A 40 -5.74 12.99 -14.40
N HIS A 41 -5.99 11.73 -14.79
CA HIS A 41 -6.81 11.42 -15.96
C HIS A 41 -8.27 11.91 -15.75
N PRO A 42 -8.90 12.56 -16.75
CA PRO A 42 -10.24 13.15 -16.59
C PRO A 42 -11.31 12.19 -16.07
N MET A 43 -11.28 10.93 -16.51
CA MET A 43 -12.23 9.90 -16.06
C MET A 43 -12.04 9.47 -14.60
N LEU A 44 -10.83 9.65 -14.06
CA LEU A 44 -10.46 9.21 -12.71
C LEU A 44 -10.52 10.34 -11.68
N LYS A 45 -10.51 11.59 -12.13
CA LYS A 45 -10.53 12.79 -11.28
C LYS A 45 -11.68 12.79 -10.27
N LYS A 46 -12.85 12.24 -10.62
CA LYS A 46 -14.03 12.14 -9.75
C LYS A 46 -13.82 11.28 -8.49
N PHE A 47 -12.80 10.42 -8.48
CA PHE A 47 -12.47 9.57 -7.35
C PHE A 47 -11.52 10.25 -6.35
N LYS A 48 -10.95 11.41 -6.70
CA LYS A 48 -10.09 12.20 -5.82
C LYS A 48 -10.95 13.12 -4.93
N PRO A 49 -10.91 12.99 -3.59
CA PRO A 49 -11.66 13.85 -2.69
C PRO A 49 -11.08 15.27 -2.66
N ALA A 50 -11.89 16.23 -2.23
CA ALA A 50 -11.49 17.64 -2.11
C ALA A 50 -10.49 17.88 -0.95
N ARG A 51 -10.48 17.01 0.07
CA ARG A 51 -9.62 17.09 1.26
C ARG A 51 -9.13 15.70 1.66
N GLY A 52 -8.04 15.64 2.42
CA GLY A 52 -7.51 14.38 2.97
C GLY A 52 -6.70 13.54 1.99
N TRP A 53 -6.36 14.07 0.81
CA TRP A 53 -5.51 13.38 -0.15
C TRP A 53 -4.03 13.58 0.20
N ALA A 54 -3.35 12.51 0.60
CA ALA A 54 -1.90 12.50 0.80
C ALA A 54 -1.29 11.38 -0.03
N ILE A 55 -0.11 11.61 -0.63
CA ILE A 55 0.54 10.60 -1.47
C ILE A 55 0.81 9.31 -0.67
N GLY A 56 1.14 9.40 0.62
CA GLY A 56 1.33 8.22 1.48
C GLY A 56 0.04 7.59 2.02
N ASN A 57 -1.11 8.24 1.85
CA ASN A 57 -2.41 7.76 2.26
C ASN A 57 -3.47 8.30 1.30
N ILE A 58 -3.73 7.53 0.25
CA ILE A 58 -4.69 7.90 -0.79
C ILE A 58 -6.03 7.28 -0.41
N THR A 59 -7.00 8.13 -0.05
CA THR A 59 -8.39 7.74 0.19
C THR A 59 -9.26 8.29 -0.94
N LEU A 60 -10.02 7.44 -1.59
CA LEU A 60 -10.92 7.81 -2.68
C LEU A 60 -12.28 8.28 -2.15
N THR A 61 -13.07 8.92 -3.01
CA THR A 61 -14.44 9.37 -2.68
C THR A 61 -15.41 8.22 -2.38
N ASN A 62 -15.13 7.00 -2.83
CA ASN A 62 -15.89 5.79 -2.48
C ASN A 62 -15.50 5.22 -1.10
N GLY A 63 -14.53 5.80 -0.39
CA GLY A 63 -14.06 5.34 0.91
C GLY A 63 -12.95 4.29 0.86
N ASN A 64 -12.62 3.76 -0.33
CA ASN A 64 -11.50 2.85 -0.48
C ASN A 64 -10.17 3.58 -0.33
N GLN A 65 -9.15 2.89 0.15
CA GLN A 65 -7.90 3.52 0.52
C GLN A 65 -6.68 2.64 0.24
N ILE A 66 -5.56 3.30 -0.01
CA ILE A 66 -4.25 2.69 -0.09
C ILE A 66 -3.25 3.45 0.76
N LEU A 67 -2.53 2.73 1.63
CA LEU A 67 -1.51 3.29 2.49
C LEU A 67 -0.13 2.79 2.13
N GLU A 68 0.84 3.70 2.20
CA GLU A 68 2.25 3.37 2.02
C GLU A 68 2.85 2.80 3.31
N ARG A 69 3.63 1.74 3.21
CA ARG A 69 4.46 1.20 4.28
C ARG A 69 5.81 0.78 3.73
N SER A 70 6.76 0.50 4.63
CA SER A 70 8.02 -0.14 4.27
C SER A 70 8.26 -1.40 5.08
N VAL A 71 9.15 -2.26 4.61
CA VAL A 71 9.66 -3.37 5.43
C VAL A 71 10.16 -2.82 6.78
N GLY A 72 9.78 -3.49 7.87
CA GLY A 72 10.12 -3.08 9.24
C GLY A 72 9.29 -1.91 9.78
N SER A 73 8.35 -1.36 9.01
CA SER A 73 7.36 -0.42 9.55
C SER A 73 6.25 -1.16 10.28
N GLN A 74 5.71 -0.53 11.32
CA GLN A 74 4.62 -1.10 12.09
C GLN A 74 3.32 -1.10 11.27
N ILE A 75 2.73 -2.28 11.13
CA ILE A 75 1.48 -2.51 10.41
C ILE A 75 0.36 -3.07 11.30
N ARG A 76 0.67 -3.36 12.58
CA ARG A 76 -0.29 -3.90 13.55
C ARG A 76 -1.44 -2.91 13.77
N GLY A 77 -2.66 -3.43 13.84
CA GLY A 77 -3.89 -2.64 14.02
C GLY A 77 -4.50 -2.12 12.71
N LEU A 78 -3.83 -2.34 11.56
CA LEU A 78 -4.43 -2.18 10.25
C LEU A 78 -5.16 -3.47 9.88
N HIS A 79 -6.30 -3.35 9.19
CA HIS A 79 -7.09 -4.47 8.70
C HIS A 79 -7.25 -4.38 7.17
N PRO A 80 -6.14 -4.47 6.41
CA PRO A 80 -6.19 -4.39 4.97
C PRO A 80 -6.81 -5.66 4.38
N GLN A 81 -7.58 -5.49 3.31
CA GLN A 81 -8.06 -6.60 2.48
C GLN A 81 -6.96 -7.10 1.55
N GLU A 82 -5.97 -6.24 1.23
CA GLU A 82 -4.92 -6.58 0.29
C GLU A 82 -3.58 -5.95 0.67
N ILE A 83 -2.50 -6.72 0.53
CA ILE A 83 -1.14 -6.24 0.76
C ILE A 83 -0.30 -6.54 -0.48
N ILE A 84 0.31 -5.50 -1.03
CA ILE A 84 1.28 -5.58 -2.13
C ILE A 84 2.66 -5.39 -1.54
N ILE A 85 3.58 -6.29 -1.87
CA ILE A 85 4.97 -6.21 -1.45
C ILE A 85 5.85 -6.16 -2.70
N ASP A 86 6.55 -5.04 -2.88
CA ASP A 86 7.46 -4.78 -3.99
C ASP A 86 8.92 -4.82 -3.51
N ASP A 87 9.77 -5.59 -4.22
CA ASP A 87 11.19 -5.74 -3.93
C ASP A 87 11.55 -5.92 -2.43
N PRO A 88 10.93 -6.85 -1.67
CA PRO A 88 11.19 -6.98 -0.23
C PRO A 88 12.65 -7.37 0.08
N LEU A 89 13.31 -8.06 -0.85
CA LEU A 89 14.69 -8.54 -0.72
C LEU A 89 15.68 -7.73 -1.56
N LYS A 90 15.43 -6.44 -1.75
CA LYS A 90 16.34 -5.55 -2.51
C LYS A 90 17.77 -5.54 -1.97
N GLU A 91 17.93 -5.71 -0.66
CA GLU A 91 19.23 -5.89 -0.02
C GLU A 91 19.50 -7.38 0.21
N PHE A 92 20.48 -7.93 -0.52
CA PHE A 92 20.81 -9.36 -0.51
C PHE A 92 21.86 -9.74 0.54
N SER A 93 22.06 -8.93 1.57
CA SER A 93 22.93 -9.28 2.70
C SER A 93 22.24 -10.31 3.59
N MET A 94 22.98 -11.23 4.22
CA MET A 94 22.40 -12.20 5.17
C MET A 94 21.65 -11.49 6.30
N THR A 95 22.16 -10.34 6.75
CA THR A 95 21.52 -9.49 7.75
C THR A 95 20.23 -8.86 7.22
N GLY A 96 20.22 -8.38 5.97
CA GLY A 96 19.03 -7.81 5.33
C GLY A 96 17.93 -8.85 5.13
N ILE A 97 18.30 -10.05 4.68
CA ILE A 97 17.38 -11.19 4.55
C ILE A 97 16.78 -11.53 5.92
N GLN A 98 17.61 -11.70 6.95
CA GLN A 98 17.12 -12.01 8.29
C GLN A 98 16.15 -10.94 8.81
N LYS A 99 16.45 -9.65 8.61
CA LYS A 99 15.57 -8.54 9.01
C LYS A 99 14.20 -8.63 8.32
N VAL A 100 14.17 -8.92 7.02
CA VAL A 100 12.92 -9.07 6.27
C VAL A 100 12.15 -10.29 6.75
N THR A 101 12.84 -11.40 7.01
CA THR A 101 12.27 -12.63 7.58
C THR A 101 11.63 -12.37 8.93
N ASP A 102 12.34 -11.71 9.85
CA ASP A 102 11.83 -11.40 11.20
C ASP A 102 10.60 -10.48 11.14
N TRP A 103 10.63 -9.48 10.26
CA TRP A 103 9.47 -8.61 10.04
C TRP A 103 8.27 -9.38 9.47
N PHE A 104 8.50 -10.27 8.51
CA PHE A 104 7.42 -11.06 7.90
C PHE A 104 6.78 -12.03 8.90
N TYR A 105 7.58 -12.75 9.68
CA TYR A 105 7.07 -13.69 10.69
C TYR A 105 6.70 -13.03 12.03
N GLY A 106 7.10 -11.78 12.28
CA GLY A 106 6.78 -11.08 13.52
C GLY A 106 5.57 -10.15 13.38
N ASP A 107 5.51 -9.39 12.28
CA ASP A 107 4.57 -8.28 12.12
C ASP A 107 3.51 -8.52 11.04
N MET A 108 3.82 -9.32 10.01
CA MET A 108 2.91 -9.61 8.89
C MET A 108 2.05 -10.87 9.10
N ILE A 109 2.32 -11.70 10.12
CA ILE A 109 1.52 -12.92 10.34
C ILE A 109 0.05 -12.52 10.51
N PRO A 110 -0.84 -13.00 9.64
CA PRO A 110 -2.26 -12.71 9.77
C PRO A 110 -2.74 -13.33 11.09
N THR A 111 -3.17 -12.49 12.03
CA THR A 111 -4.00 -12.96 13.13
C THR A 111 -5.33 -13.38 12.52
N LEU A 112 -5.57 -14.70 12.43
CA LEU A 112 -6.89 -15.25 12.20
C LEU A 112 -7.80 -14.74 13.33
N HIS A 113 -8.53 -13.66 13.06
CA HIS A 113 -9.66 -13.29 13.89
C HIS A 113 -10.81 -14.24 13.49
N HIS A 114 -11.04 -15.23 14.34
CA HIS A 114 -12.19 -16.12 14.31
C HIS A 114 -13.49 -15.35 14.56
#